data_AF-A0A379GF01-F1
#
_entry.id   AF-A0A379GF01-F1
#
_cell.length_a   1.000
_cell.length_b   1.000
_cell.length_c   1.000
_cell.angle_alpha   90.00
_cell.angle_beta   90.00
_cell.angle_gamma   90.00
#
_symmetry.space_group_name_H-M   'P 1'
#
loop_
_entity.id
_entity.type
_entity.pdbx_description
1 polymer ?
#
loop_
_entity_poly.entity_id
_entity_poly.type
_entity_poly.pdbx_seq_one_letter_code
_entity_poly.pdbx_strand_id
1 'polypeptide(L)' 'MLIYFYPKALTPGCNTQACGLRDSKTELEKLGVVILGISPDSPEKLAKFTDKKALNFLLLADQDHQVAEQFGVWGERHF' A
#
# COMPACT_ATOMS: atom_id res chain seq x y z
N MET A 1 -3.52 7.68 -11.83
CA MET A 1 -2.94 7.42 -10.49
C MET A 1 -3.63 6.18 -9.92
N LEU A 2 -2.87 5.24 -9.35
CA LEU A 2 -3.37 4.03 -8.70
C LEU A 2 -3.13 4.16 -7.19
N ILE A 3 -4.21 4.06 -6.41
CA ILE A 3 -4.15 4.07 -4.94
C ILE A 3 -4.49 2.66 -4.45
N TYR A 4 -3.57 2.06 -3.72
CA TYR A 4 -3.66 0.71 -3.17
C TYR A 4 -3.82 0.80 -1.65
N PHE A 5 -5.05 0.59 -1.17
CA PHE A 5 -5.34 0.47 0.26
C PHE A 5 -5.13 -0.96 0.73
N TYR A 6 -4.51 -1.14 1.89
CA TYR A 6 -4.30 -2.46 2.48
C TYR A 6 -4.35 -2.41 4.01
N PRO A 7 -4.82 -3.49 4.67
CA PRO A 7 -5.12 -3.44 6.09
C PRO A 7 -3.87 -3.53 6.98
N LYS A 8 -2.81 -4.23 6.54
CA LYS A 8 -1.63 -4.48 7.37
C LYS A 8 -0.41 -4.94 6.57
N ALA A 9 0.64 -4.14 6.61
CA ALA A 9 1.97 -4.44 6.10
C ALA A 9 2.53 -5.73 6.71
N LEU A 10 3.40 -6.38 5.94
CA LEU A 10 4.10 -7.62 6.31
C LEU A 10 3.20 -8.84 6.55
N THR A 11 1.93 -8.80 6.15
CA THR A 11 1.05 -9.99 6.11
C THR A 11 1.17 -10.72 4.77
N PRO A 12 0.95 -12.06 4.70
CA PRO A 12 1.12 -12.82 3.46
C PRO A 12 0.37 -12.24 2.25
N GLY A 13 -0.91 -11.90 2.40
CA GLY A 13 -1.71 -11.31 1.32
C GLY A 13 -1.18 -9.95 0.86
N CYS A 14 -0.91 -9.04 1.80
CA CYS A 14 -0.39 -7.71 1.47
C CYS A 14 1.02 -7.78 0.86
N ASN A 15 1.84 -8.77 1.25
CA ASN A 15 3.14 -9.01 0.63
C ASN A 15 2.97 -9.38 -0.84
N THR A 16 2.08 -10.31 -1.17
CA THR A 16 1.83 -10.73 -2.56
C THR A 16 1.34 -9.55 -3.41
N GLN A 17 0.38 -8.78 -2.91
CA GLN A 17 -0.18 -7.63 -3.63
C GLN A 17 0.86 -6.52 -3.85
N ALA A 18 1.61 -6.13 -2.80
CA ALA A 18 2.61 -5.08 -2.89
C ALA A 18 3.80 -5.49 -3.79
N CYS A 19 4.26 -6.74 -3.71
CA CYS A 19 5.29 -7.25 -4.62
C CYS A 19 4.79 -7.29 -6.07
N GLY A 20 3.53 -7.66 -6.32
CA GLY A 20 2.95 -7.62 -7.67
C GLY A 20 2.94 -6.22 -8.27
N LEU A 21 2.60 -5.20 -7.47
CA LEU A 21 2.69 -3.79 -7.89
C LEU A 21 4.14 -3.35 -8.12
N ARG A 22 5.07 -3.75 -7.25
CA ARG A 22 6.51 -3.49 -7.40
C ARG A 22 7.03 -4.02 -8.74
N ASP A 23 6.68 -5.26 -9.05
CA ASP A 23 7.12 -5.97 -10.26
C ASP A 23 6.47 -5.39 -11.53
N SER A 24 5.27 -4.80 -11.42
CA SER A 24 4.54 -4.18 -12.54
C SER A 24 4.82 -2.69 -12.71
N LYS A 25 5.59 -2.07 -11.81
CA LYS A 25 5.77 -0.60 -11.75
C LYS A 25 6.23 -0.01 -13.07
N THR A 26 7.23 -0.61 -13.71
CA THR A 26 7.79 -0.09 -14.98
C THR A 26 6.75 -0.02 -16.10
N GLU A 27 5.87 -1.03 -16.21
CA GLU A 27 4.80 -1.02 -17.22
C GLU A 27 3.72 0.02 -16.88
N LEU A 28 3.39 0.18 -15.60
CA LEU A 28 2.46 1.21 -15.13
C LEU A 28 3.02 2.63 -15.37
N GLU A 29 4.31 2.84 -15.17
CA GLU A 29 4.98 4.13 -15.43
C GLU A 29 4.96 4.52 -16.91
N LYS A 30 5.13 3.55 -17.84
CA LYS A 30 4.98 3.79 -19.28
C LYS A 30 3.57 4.28 -19.66
N LEU A 31 2.57 3.93 -18.87
CA LEU A 31 1.18 4.39 -19.01
C LEU A 31 0.90 5.70 -18.25
N GLY A 32 1.92 6.32 -17.66
CA GLY A 32 1.77 7.53 -16.84
C GLY A 32 1.09 7.29 -15.48
N VAL A 33 1.10 6.05 -14.98
CA VAL A 33 0.47 5.70 -13.71
C VAL A 33 1.48 5.80 -12.56
N VAL A 34 1.17 6.67 -11.60
CA VAL A 34 1.84 6.73 -10.29
C VAL A 34 1.13 5.80 -9.30
N ILE A 35 1.90 5.03 -8.54
CA ILE A 35 1.42 4.08 -7.52
C ILE A 35 1.62 4.67 -6.12
N LEU A 36 0.56 4.68 -5.30
CA LEU A 36 0.59 5.03 -3.88
C LEU A 36 -0.03 3.90 -3.05
N GLY A 37 0.69 3.38 -2.06
CA GLY A 37 0.15 2.44 -1.08
C GLY A 37 -0.26 3.16 0.20
N ILE A 38 -1.45 2.88 0.75
CA ILE A 38 -1.96 3.50 1.97
C ILE A 38 -2.41 2.42 2.97
N SER A 39 -2.03 2.56 4.23
CA SER A 39 -2.49 1.66 5.31
C SER A 39 -2.48 2.33 6.67
N PRO A 40 -3.13 1.74 7.68
CA PRO A 40 -3.09 2.22 9.07
C PRO A 40 -1.74 2.11 9.77
N ASP A 41 -0.75 1.47 9.14
CA ASP A 41 0.53 1.21 9.77
C ASP A 41 1.37 2.48 9.95
N SER A 42 2.13 2.53 11.04
CA SER A 42 3.01 3.66 11.34
C SER A 42 4.13 3.83 10.30
N PRO A 43 4.67 5.04 10.12
CA PRO A 43 5.78 5.28 9.20
C PRO A 43 6.99 4.34 9.40
N GLU A 44 7.33 3.97 10.64
CA GLU A 44 8.44 3.05 10.94
C GLU A 44 8.16 1.64 10.44
N LYS A 45 6.90 1.21 10.51
CA LYS A 45 6.48 -0.11 10.01
C LYS A 45 6.43 -0.11 8.48
N LEU A 46 6.01 1.00 7.86
CA LEU A 46 6.05 1.18 6.41
C LEU A 46 7.48 1.16 5.88
N ALA A 47 8.41 1.88 6.53
CA ALA A 47 9.83 1.84 6.17
C ALA A 47 10.39 0.41 6.20
N LYS A 48 10.11 -0.34 7.28
CA LYS A 48 10.48 -1.77 7.37
C LYS A 48 9.85 -2.62 6.27
N PHE A 49 8.63 -2.31 5.83
CA PHE A 49 7.96 -3.06 4.77
C PHE A 49 8.61 -2.79 3.41
N THR A 50 8.89 -1.51 3.11
CA THR A 50 9.64 -1.08 1.94
C THR A 50 10.98 -1.79 1.85
N ASP A 51 11.76 -1.77 2.93
CA ASP A 51 13.08 -2.40 2.96
C ASP A 51 12.99 -3.92 2.78
N LYS A 52 12.15 -4.60 3.57
CA LYS A 52 12.04 -6.07 3.55
C LYS A 52 11.49 -6.63 2.24
N LYS A 53 10.73 -5.84 1.49
CA LYS A 53 10.12 -6.27 0.21
C LYS A 53 10.69 -5.54 -1.01
N ALA A 54 11.71 -4.70 -0.81
CA ALA A 54 12.30 -3.87 -1.84
C ALA A 54 11.22 -3.11 -2.65
N LEU A 55 10.23 -2.54 -1.96
CA LEU A 55 9.16 -1.81 -2.64
C LEU A 55 9.75 -0.55 -3.27
N ASN A 56 9.34 -0.30 -4.51
CA ASN A 56 9.89 0.76 -5.35
C ASN A 56 8.84 1.86 -5.61
N PHE A 57 7.83 1.99 -4.74
CA PHE A 57 6.76 2.98 -4.79
C PHE A 57 6.46 3.53 -3.39
N LEU A 58 5.79 4.68 -3.32
CA LEU A 58 5.56 5.40 -2.08
C LEU A 58 4.47 4.72 -1.22
N LEU A 59 4.75 4.60 0.08
CA LEU A 59 3.79 4.17 1.08
C LEU A 59 3.46 5.34 2.01
N LEU A 60 2.18 5.53 2.31
CA LEU A 60 1.64 6.56 3.19
C LEU A 60 0.96 5.91 4.40
N ALA A 61 1.18 6.50 5.56
CA ALA A 61 0.53 6.10 6.80
C ALA A 61 -0.80 6.86 6.94
N ASP A 62 -1.86 6.13 7.28
CA ASP A 62 -3.21 6.62 7.53
C ASP A 62 -3.68 6.08 8.89
N GLN A 63 -2.94 6.45 9.94
CA GLN A 63 -3.00 5.79 11.25
C GLN A 63 -4.37 5.90 11.94
N ASP A 64 -5.17 6.89 11.57
CA ASP A 64 -6.52 7.14 12.08
C ASP A 64 -7.61 6.86 11.03
N HIS A 65 -7.23 6.29 9.88
CA HIS A 65 -8.10 5.90 8.78
C HIS A 65 -8.85 7.04 8.09
N GLN A 66 -8.52 8.30 8.38
CA GLN A 66 -9.24 9.45 7.82
C GLN A 66 -9.23 9.44 6.29
N VAL A 67 -8.12 9.02 5.67
CA VAL A 67 -8.02 8.94 4.21
C VAL A 67 -8.86 7.77 3.69
N ALA A 68 -8.71 6.58 4.28
CA ALA A 68 -9.51 5.41 3.89
C ALA A 68 -11.03 5.64 4.04
N GLU A 69 -11.45 6.38 5.07
CA GLU A 69 -12.85 6.79 5.28
C GLU A 69 -13.32 7.75 4.17
N GLN A 70 -12.54 8.78 3.83
CA GLN A 70 -12.87 9.70 2.73
C GLN A 70 -12.98 8.99 1.37
N PHE A 71 -12.21 7.93 1.17
CA PHE A 71 -12.29 7.08 -0.02
C PHE A 71 -13.42 6.05 0.03
N GLY A 72 -14.11 5.89 1.18
CA GLY A 72 -15.18 4.91 1.35
C GLY A 72 -14.70 3.46 1.29
N VAL A 73 -13.41 3.22 1.52
CA VAL A 73 -12.77 1.88 1.46
C VAL A 73 -12.42 1.33 2.84
N TRP A 74 -12.63 2.14 3.89
CA TRP A 74 -12.51 1.65 5.26
C TRP A 74 -13.63 0.66 5.56
N GLY A 75 -13.26 -0.52 6.07
CA GLY A 75 -14.19 -1.58 6.43
C GLY A 75 -13.61 -2.45 7.53
N GLU A 76 -14.46 -2.82 8.48
CA GLU A 76 -14.07 -3.74 9.55
C GLU A 76 -13.81 -5.14 8.97
N ARG A 77 -12.76 -5.78 9.47
CA ARG A 77 -12.42 -7.13 9.05
C ARG A 77 -13.41 -8.13 9.66
N HIS A 78 -14.38 -8.57 8.88
CA HIS A 78 -15.22 -9.70 9.26
C HIS A 78 -14.46 -11.03 9.03
N PHE A 79 -14.48 -11.91 10.04
CA PHE A 79 -13.91 -13.26 10.00
C PHE A 79 -15.00 -14.28 9.71
#